data_AF-A0A067SLL6-F1
#
_entry.id   AF-A0A067SLL6-F1
#
_cell.length_a   1.000
_cell.length_b   1.000
_cell.length_c   1.000
_cell.angle_alpha   90.00
_cell.angle_beta   90.00
_cell.angle_gamma   90.00
#
_symmetry.space_group_name_H-M   'P 1'
#
loop_
_entity.id
_entity.type
_entity.pdbx_description
1 polymer ?
#
loop_
_entity_poly.entity_id
_entity_poly.type
_entity_poly.pdbx_seq_one_letter_code
_entity_poly.pdbx_strand_id
1 'polypeptide(L)'
;MVSSTLKHQLRNCGGCLMSESCSTVRFQVCAKCKTTCYCSRECQRADWPIHKPLCNQRAQWFEPVPNNCVNCVLSADTVHTMLQDWTVTYRPLMVISLINAMGRADGYPTPAAFSEPPQVFFVKLAPVPKLTADTKPRAAFTIKHAEALSLDEFRTAAVQKSHRLYNEYNTAIVENYESHRSRVYSSNPNWRLTMVVQSVGFCPHATPMLKNWFFEDDRTRDWSTEWKPDNWLAFLKETVARGKGWNRDDIQMI
;
A
#
# COMPACT_ATOMS: atom_id res chain seq x y z
N MET A 1 -16.04 24.55 3.89
CA MET A 1 -14.96 24.16 2.96
C MET A 1 -14.49 22.78 3.38
N VAL A 2 -14.73 21.76 2.55
CA VAL A 2 -14.31 20.39 2.85
C VAL A 2 -12.80 20.31 2.60
N SER A 3 -12.05 19.87 3.60
CA SER A 3 -10.58 19.75 3.61
C SER A 3 -10.03 19.20 2.27
N SER A 4 -9.31 20.04 1.53
CA SER A 4 -8.89 19.84 0.12
C SER A 4 -7.57 19.07 -0.04
N THR A 5 -7.17 18.30 0.96
CA THR A 5 -5.84 17.68 0.99
C THR A 5 -5.83 16.42 0.11
N LEU A 6 -4.71 16.15 -0.57
CA LEU A 6 -4.57 14.97 -1.46
C LEU A 6 -4.82 13.66 -0.73
N LYS A 7 -4.55 13.62 0.58
CA LYS A 7 -4.90 12.49 1.43
C LYS A 7 -6.40 12.17 1.37
N HIS A 8 -7.27 13.17 1.38
CA HIS A 8 -8.72 12.97 1.26
C HIS A 8 -9.13 12.66 -0.18
N GLN A 9 -8.47 13.27 -1.17
CA GLN A 9 -8.72 12.99 -2.58
C GLN A 9 -8.42 11.52 -2.95
N LEU A 10 -7.35 10.95 -2.39
CA LEU A 10 -6.92 9.56 -2.65
C LEU A 10 -7.65 8.50 -1.79
N ARG A 11 -8.55 8.90 -0.90
CA ARG A 11 -9.34 7.96 -0.08
C ARG A 11 -10.72 7.77 -0.69
N ASN A 12 -10.89 6.66 -1.42
CA ASN A 12 -12.17 6.29 -2.01
C ASN A 12 -12.97 5.37 -1.08
N CYS A 13 -14.29 5.52 -1.11
CA CYS A 13 -15.21 4.63 -0.41
C CYS A 13 -15.20 3.26 -1.08
N GLY A 14 -15.01 2.18 -0.33
CA GLY A 14 -15.04 0.81 -0.89
C GLY A 14 -16.40 0.40 -1.46
N GLY A 15 -17.50 1.01 -0.98
CA GLY A 15 -18.86 0.67 -1.45
C GLY A 15 -19.36 1.51 -2.62
N CYS A 16 -19.15 2.83 -2.58
CA CYS A 16 -19.69 3.75 -3.59
C CYS A 16 -18.62 4.51 -4.37
N LEU A 17 -17.33 4.29 -4.07
CA LEU A 17 -16.18 4.80 -4.83
C LEU A 17 -16.02 6.33 -4.81
N MET A 18 -16.92 7.03 -4.12
CA MET A 18 -16.82 8.46 -3.84
C MET A 18 -15.51 8.75 -3.10
N SER A 19 -14.80 9.78 -3.55
CA SER A 19 -13.62 10.30 -2.86
C SER A 19 -14.03 11.02 -1.57
N GLU A 20 -13.24 10.87 -0.50
CA GLU A 20 -13.49 11.55 0.78
C GLU A 20 -13.48 13.07 0.63
N SER A 21 -12.74 13.63 -0.34
CA SER A 21 -12.78 15.08 -0.62
C SER A 21 -14.13 15.57 -1.15
N CYS A 22 -14.94 14.68 -1.74
CA CYS A 22 -16.29 15.00 -2.23
C CYS A 22 -17.37 14.78 -1.17
N SER A 23 -16.99 14.43 0.06
CA SER A 23 -17.92 14.09 1.13
C SER A 23 -17.80 15.06 2.31
N THR A 24 -18.93 15.41 2.93
CA THR A 24 -18.93 16.17 4.19
C THR A 24 -18.69 15.27 5.41
N VAL A 25 -18.71 13.95 5.24
CA VAL A 25 -18.48 12.97 6.32
C VAL A 25 -17.08 12.38 6.24
N ARG A 26 -16.48 12.16 7.41
CA ARG A 26 -15.19 11.49 7.52
C ARG A 26 -15.36 9.98 7.31
N PHE A 27 -14.59 9.42 6.38
CA PHE A 27 -14.67 8.00 6.06
C PHE A 27 -14.11 7.15 7.19
N GLN A 28 -14.88 6.13 7.55
CA GLN A 28 -14.53 5.15 8.57
C GLN A 28 -13.76 4.00 7.93
N VAL A 29 -12.65 3.59 8.54
CA VAL A 29 -11.89 2.41 8.09
C VAL A 29 -12.55 1.14 8.62
N CYS A 30 -12.49 0.06 7.84
CA CYS A 30 -12.91 -1.26 8.29
C CYS A 30 -12.16 -1.64 9.58
N ALA A 31 -12.87 -1.91 10.66
CA ALA A 31 -12.25 -2.18 11.97
C ALA A 31 -11.33 -3.41 11.96
N LYS A 32 -11.63 -4.40 11.11
CA LYS A 32 -10.87 -5.65 11.01
C LYS A 32 -9.57 -5.48 10.21
N CYS A 33 -9.66 -5.14 8.92
CA CYS A 33 -8.47 -5.06 8.07
C CYS A 33 -7.76 -3.69 8.10
N LYS A 34 -8.40 -2.65 8.66
CA LYS A 34 -8.00 -1.23 8.64
C LYS A 34 -7.47 -0.75 7.27
N THR A 35 -7.99 -1.35 6.19
CA THR A 35 -7.50 -1.13 4.83
C THR A 35 -8.52 -0.43 3.96
N THR A 36 -9.72 -0.99 3.81
CA THR A 36 -10.82 -0.32 3.10
C THR A 36 -11.46 0.74 3.99
N CYS A 37 -11.91 1.85 3.41
CA CYS A 37 -12.69 2.88 4.10
C CYS A 37 -14.05 3.09 3.46
N TYR A 38 -15.02 3.56 4.24
CA TYR A 38 -16.41 3.71 3.85
C TYR A 38 -16.96 5.06 4.31
N CYS A 39 -17.75 5.70 3.46
CA CYS A 39 -18.45 6.94 3.83
C CYS A 39 -19.59 6.68 4.83
N SER A 40 -20.13 5.47 4.88
CA SER A 40 -21.21 5.09 5.79
C SER A 40 -21.21 3.59 6.13
N ARG A 41 -21.97 3.20 7.16
CA ARG A 41 -22.15 1.78 7.53
C ARG A 41 -22.92 1.01 6.46
N GLU A 42 -23.80 1.67 5.73
CA GLU A 42 -24.58 1.12 4.63
C GLU A 42 -23.66 0.73 3.48
N CYS A 43 -22.71 1.61 3.10
CA CYS A 43 -21.70 1.28 2.09
C CYS A 43 -20.81 0.10 2.53
N GLN A 44 -20.45 0.02 3.81
CA GLN A 44 -19.70 -1.13 4.33
C GLN A 44 -20.49 -2.44 4.24
N ARG A 45 -21.79 -2.42 4.60
CA ARG A 45 -22.66 -3.61 4.55
C ARG A 45 -22.90 -4.05 3.11
N ALA A 46 -23.12 -3.11 2.19
CA ALA A 46 -23.30 -3.40 0.77
C ALA A 46 -22.05 -4.02 0.15
N ASP A 47 -20.86 -3.52 0.49
CA ASP A 47 -19.58 -4.06 0.04
C ASP A 47 -19.20 -5.38 0.73
N TRP A 48 -19.81 -5.74 1.87
CA TRP A 48 -19.38 -6.87 2.69
C TRP A 48 -19.28 -8.23 1.97
N PRO A 49 -20.22 -8.65 1.09
CA PRO A 49 -20.08 -9.90 0.33
C PRO A 49 -18.81 -9.94 -0.54
N ILE A 50 -18.39 -8.78 -1.04
CA ILE A 50 -17.20 -8.61 -1.88
C ILE A 50 -15.95 -8.43 -1.02
N HIS A 51 -16.06 -7.63 0.04
CA HIS A 51 -14.97 -7.30 0.94
C HIS A 51 -14.58 -8.43 1.87
N LYS A 52 -15.51 -9.26 2.36
CA LYS A 52 -15.26 -10.26 3.41
C LYS A 52 -14.08 -11.20 3.08
N PRO A 53 -13.98 -11.81 1.88
CA PRO A 53 -12.82 -12.63 1.52
C PRO A 53 -11.51 -11.83 1.61
N LEU A 54 -11.49 -10.64 1.01
CA LEU A 54 -10.33 -9.74 1.01
C LEU A 54 -9.99 -9.23 2.41
N CYS A 55 -11.00 -9.00 3.26
CA CYS A 55 -10.86 -8.52 4.61
C CYS A 55 -10.21 -9.57 5.49
N ASN A 56 -10.64 -10.82 5.34
CA ASN A 56 -10.03 -11.95 6.02
C ASN A 56 -8.59 -12.13 5.56
N GLN A 57 -8.31 -12.04 4.26
CA GLN A 57 -6.95 -12.16 3.71
C GLN A 57 -6.04 -11.01 4.13
N ARG A 58 -6.52 -9.76 4.04
CA ARG A 58 -5.76 -8.58 4.49
C ARG A 58 -5.57 -8.54 6.01
N ALA A 59 -6.40 -9.28 6.74
CA ALA A 59 -6.22 -9.54 8.17
C ALA A 59 -5.42 -10.83 8.43
N GLN A 60 -5.19 -11.67 7.42
CA GLN A 60 -4.41 -12.89 7.53
C GLN A 60 -2.95 -12.54 7.34
N TRP A 61 -2.21 -12.84 8.39
CA TRP A 61 -0.77 -12.73 8.47
C TRP A 61 -0.20 -14.06 8.03
N PHE A 62 0.80 -13.98 7.19
CA PHE A 62 1.62 -15.12 6.93
C PHE A 62 2.82 -15.09 7.91
N GLU A 63 2.69 -15.81 9.02
CA GLU A 63 3.73 -15.89 10.06
C GLU A 63 4.91 -16.76 9.62
N PRO A 64 6.16 -16.30 9.86
CA PRO A 64 6.76 -16.61 11.16
C PRO A 64 7.53 -15.41 11.72
N VAL A 65 7.19 -14.96 12.93
CA VAL A 65 8.21 -14.38 13.82
C VAL A 65 8.67 -15.56 14.67
N PRO A 66 9.83 -16.18 14.39
CA PRO A 66 10.36 -17.18 15.32
C PRO A 66 10.54 -16.50 16.68
N ASN A 67 10.18 -17.20 17.75
CA ASN A 67 10.36 -16.78 19.15
C ASN A 67 11.80 -16.35 19.53
N ASN A 68 12.76 -16.39 18.59
CA ASN A 68 14.17 -16.08 18.74
C ASN A 68 14.67 -14.93 17.84
N CYS A 69 13.86 -13.93 17.46
CA CYS A 69 14.46 -12.70 16.90
C CYS A 69 15.20 -11.97 18.05
N VAL A 70 16.52 -12.16 18.09
CA VAL A 70 17.46 -11.81 19.17
C VAL A 70 17.42 -10.33 19.60
N ASN A 71 16.73 -9.46 18.84
CA ASN A 71 16.58 -8.04 19.12
C ASN A 71 15.12 -7.54 19.13
N CYS A 72 14.12 -8.41 18.95
CA CYS A 72 12.72 -8.00 18.93
C CYS A 72 12.05 -8.42 20.23
N VAL A 73 12.07 -7.55 21.24
CA VAL A 73 11.32 -7.71 22.51
C VAL A 73 9.80 -7.66 22.27
N LEU A 74 9.37 -7.36 21.05
CA LEU A 74 7.97 -7.12 20.70
C LEU A 74 7.29 -8.40 20.23
N SER A 75 6.07 -8.62 20.73
CA SER A 75 5.20 -9.68 20.22
C SER A 75 4.82 -9.43 18.76
N ALA A 76 4.51 -10.51 18.04
CA ALA A 76 4.01 -10.44 16.67
C ALA A 76 2.78 -9.52 16.55
N ASP A 77 1.86 -9.56 17.52
CA ASP A 77 0.68 -8.68 17.57
C ASP A 77 1.01 -7.20 17.69
N THR A 78 2.04 -6.87 18.49
CA THR A 78 2.51 -5.48 18.66
C THR A 78 3.08 -4.98 17.35
N VAL A 79 3.96 -5.77 16.73
CA VAL A 79 4.56 -5.46 15.43
C VAL A 79 3.50 -5.34 14.34
N HIS A 80 2.52 -6.25 14.34
CA HIS A 80 1.38 -6.22 13.43
C HIS A 80 0.62 -4.90 13.53
N THR A 81 0.18 -4.54 14.73
CA THR A 81 -0.58 -3.31 14.97
C THR A 81 0.21 -2.09 14.52
N MET A 82 1.50 -2.06 14.83
CA MET A 82 2.40 -0.99 14.46
C MET A 82 2.57 -0.88 12.94
N LEU A 83 2.76 -1.99 12.22
CA LEU A 83 2.82 -2.01 10.76
C LEU A 83 1.49 -1.61 10.13
N GLN A 84 0.36 -1.98 10.74
CA GLN A 84 -0.95 -1.58 10.29
C GLN A 84 -1.13 -0.06 10.34
N ASP A 85 -0.80 0.54 11.47
CA ASP A 85 -0.96 1.98 11.68
C ASP A 85 0.08 2.79 10.88
N TRP A 86 1.30 2.28 10.74
CA TRP A 86 2.31 2.84 9.82
C TRP A 86 1.79 2.84 8.37
N THR A 87 1.21 1.73 7.93
CA THR A 87 0.65 1.60 6.57
C THR A 87 -0.46 2.62 6.33
N VAL A 88 -1.38 2.77 7.28
CA VAL A 88 -2.46 3.77 7.17
C VAL A 88 -1.90 5.18 7.10
N THR A 89 -0.85 5.47 7.87
CA THR A 89 -0.19 6.78 7.91
C THR A 89 0.43 7.15 6.56
N TYR A 90 1.16 6.23 5.94
CA TYR A 90 1.93 6.51 4.71
C TYR A 90 1.26 6.01 3.42
N ARG A 91 0.05 5.44 3.48
CA ARG A 91 -0.66 4.95 2.29
C ARG A 91 -0.76 6.00 1.17
N PRO A 92 -1.20 7.24 1.43
CA PRO A 92 -1.26 8.25 0.36
C PRO A 92 0.11 8.52 -0.27
N LEU A 93 1.16 8.63 0.54
CA LEU A 93 2.53 8.82 0.05
C LEU A 93 3.00 7.64 -0.81
N MET A 94 2.69 6.40 -0.41
CA MET A 94 2.99 5.20 -1.21
C MET A 94 2.23 5.21 -2.55
N VAL A 95 0.95 5.61 -2.55
CA VAL A 95 0.14 5.72 -3.78
C VAL A 95 0.78 6.70 -4.76
N ILE A 96 1.18 7.90 -4.30
CA ILE A 96 1.71 8.89 -5.24
C ILE A 96 3.16 8.56 -5.64
N SER A 97 3.94 7.93 -4.75
CA SER A 97 5.26 7.39 -5.09
C SER A 97 5.15 6.33 -6.19
N LEU A 98 4.15 5.45 -6.10
CA LEU A 98 3.82 4.46 -7.13
C LEU A 98 3.43 5.13 -8.46
N ILE A 99 2.55 6.13 -8.43
CA ILE A 99 2.12 6.85 -9.65
C ILE A 99 3.34 7.46 -10.36
N ASN A 100 4.26 8.04 -9.60
CA ASN A 100 5.54 8.54 -10.11
C ASN A 100 6.45 7.43 -10.64
N ALA A 101 6.62 6.35 -9.88
CA ALA A 101 7.43 5.20 -10.29
C ALA A 101 6.95 4.54 -11.58
N MET A 102 5.65 4.65 -11.89
CA MET A 102 5.04 4.14 -13.12
C MET A 102 5.22 5.06 -14.34
N GLY A 103 5.86 6.23 -14.18
CA GLY A 103 6.02 7.20 -15.26
C GLY A 103 4.70 7.82 -15.72
N ARG A 104 3.65 7.78 -14.90
CA ARG A 104 2.32 8.35 -15.22
C ARG A 104 2.25 9.87 -15.10
N ALA A 105 3.37 10.48 -14.74
CA ALA A 105 3.57 11.91 -14.63
C ALA A 105 3.01 12.66 -15.86
N ASP A 106 3.42 12.29 -17.08
CA ASP A 106 3.18 13.12 -18.27
C ASP A 106 1.92 12.75 -19.07
N GLY A 107 0.89 12.27 -18.38
CA GLY A 107 -0.31 11.69 -18.98
C GLY A 107 -0.22 10.16 -19.07
N TYR A 108 -1.11 9.53 -19.86
CA TYR A 108 -1.03 8.10 -20.12
C TYR A 108 0.40 7.74 -20.53
N PRO A 109 1.02 6.69 -19.97
CA PRO A 109 2.35 6.30 -20.36
C PRO A 109 2.39 6.19 -21.88
N THR A 110 3.35 6.84 -22.52
CA THR A 110 3.71 6.50 -23.89
C THR A 110 3.87 4.99 -23.95
N PRO A 111 3.18 4.27 -24.85
CA PRO A 111 3.12 2.80 -24.91
C PRO A 111 4.47 2.05 -24.95
N ALA A 112 5.59 2.77 -24.98
CA ALA A 112 6.93 2.24 -25.20
C ALA A 112 7.61 1.65 -23.95
N ALA A 113 7.22 1.99 -22.72
CA ALA A 113 7.92 1.49 -21.52
C ALA A 113 7.37 0.16 -20.99
N PHE A 114 6.07 -0.11 -21.17
CA PHE A 114 5.44 -1.37 -20.81
C PHE A 114 4.24 -1.67 -21.73
N SER A 115 4.05 -2.93 -22.12
CA SER A 115 2.83 -3.39 -22.82
C SER A 115 1.57 -3.28 -21.95
N GLU A 116 1.73 -3.38 -20.62
CA GLU A 116 0.75 -3.02 -19.59
C GLU A 116 1.42 -2.24 -18.45
N PRO A 117 0.80 -1.16 -17.92
CA PRO A 117 1.41 -0.37 -16.85
C PRO A 117 1.68 -1.22 -15.59
N PRO A 118 2.80 -0.98 -14.85
CA PRO A 118 3.16 -1.78 -13.68
C PRO A 118 2.01 -1.97 -12.69
N GLN A 119 1.81 -3.21 -12.26
CA GLN A 119 0.69 -3.60 -11.42
C GLN A 119 1.09 -3.84 -9.97
N VAL A 120 2.39 -3.84 -9.65
CA VAL A 120 2.90 -4.14 -8.32
C VAL A 120 3.87 -3.04 -7.86
N PHE A 121 3.63 -2.50 -6.67
CA PHE A 121 4.57 -1.65 -5.95
C PHE A 121 5.16 -2.43 -4.78
N PHE A 122 6.40 -2.85 -4.91
CA PHE A 122 7.08 -3.59 -3.85
C PHE A 122 7.84 -2.61 -2.94
N VAL A 123 7.65 -2.71 -1.63
CA VAL A 123 8.25 -1.83 -0.63
C VAL A 123 8.96 -2.66 0.43
N LYS A 124 10.29 -2.58 0.47
CA LYS A 124 11.11 -3.21 1.51
C LYS A 124 11.31 -2.25 2.67
N LEU A 125 10.83 -2.66 3.84
CA LEU A 125 10.90 -1.95 5.10
C LEU A 125 11.94 -2.58 6.02
N ALA A 126 12.48 -1.76 6.92
CA ALA A 126 13.25 -2.23 8.06
C ALA A 126 12.78 -1.51 9.33
N PRO A 127 12.75 -2.20 10.49
CA PRO A 127 12.50 -1.56 11.77
C PRO A 127 13.59 -0.52 12.08
N VAL A 128 13.24 0.52 12.83
CA VAL A 128 14.24 1.45 13.37
C VAL A 128 15.13 0.75 14.41
N PRO A 129 16.40 1.18 14.59
CA PRO A 129 17.35 0.49 15.47
C PRO A 129 16.91 0.33 16.94
N LYS A 130 16.03 1.21 17.44
CA LYS A 130 15.52 1.20 18.82
C LYS A 130 14.01 0.99 18.86
N LEU A 131 13.51 0.04 18.08
CA LEU A 131 12.09 -0.27 18.04
C LEU A 131 11.62 -0.86 19.38
N THR A 132 10.64 -0.22 20.00
CA THR A 132 10.02 -0.63 21.28
C THR A 132 8.49 -0.55 21.19
N ALA A 133 7.77 -1.08 22.19
CA ALA A 133 6.31 -1.03 22.23
C ALA A 133 5.77 0.42 22.27
N ASP A 134 6.54 1.34 22.86
CA ASP A 134 6.21 2.77 22.94
C ASP A 134 6.57 3.55 21.67
N THR A 135 7.21 2.91 20.69
CA THR A 135 7.55 3.56 19.43
C THR A 135 6.29 3.94 18.69
N LYS A 136 6.14 5.24 18.39
CA LYS A 136 4.99 5.73 17.61
C LYS A 136 4.97 5.03 16.25
N PRO A 137 3.83 4.44 15.82
CA PRO A 137 3.79 3.64 14.59
C PRO A 137 4.34 4.35 13.36
N ARG A 138 4.06 5.65 13.20
CA ARG A 138 4.59 6.49 12.11
C ARG A 138 6.11 6.62 12.04
N ALA A 139 6.83 6.27 13.09
CA ALA A 139 8.29 6.33 13.19
C ALA A 139 8.93 4.94 13.32
N ALA A 140 8.15 3.86 13.23
CA ALA A 140 8.60 2.50 13.53
C ALA A 140 9.46 1.86 12.43
N PHE A 141 9.25 2.26 11.17
CA PHE A 141 9.88 1.63 10.01
C PHE A 141 10.48 2.66 9.06
N THR A 142 11.55 2.27 8.39
CA THR A 142 12.22 3.01 7.31
C THR A 142 12.08 2.28 5.99
N ILE A 143 12.05 3.02 4.88
CA ILE A 143 12.06 2.46 3.52
C ILE A 143 13.51 2.12 3.15
N LYS A 144 13.82 0.84 2.94
CA LYS A 144 15.13 0.40 2.43
C LYS A 144 15.16 0.43 0.91
N HIS A 145 14.09 -0.06 0.28
CA HIS A 145 13.94 -0.13 -1.16
C HIS A 145 12.47 -0.03 -1.54
N ALA A 146 12.17 0.54 -2.71
CA ALA A 146 10.85 0.46 -3.31
C ALA A 146 10.98 0.46 -4.84
N GLU A 147 10.10 -0.27 -5.52
CA GLU A 147 10.11 -0.40 -6.98
C GLU A 147 8.73 -0.74 -7.53
N ALA A 148 8.49 -0.34 -8.78
CA ALA A 148 7.34 -0.75 -9.55
C ALA A 148 7.73 -1.96 -10.43
N LEU A 149 6.86 -2.97 -10.47
CA LEU A 149 7.05 -4.21 -11.23
C LEU A 149 5.80 -4.48 -12.06
N SER A 150 5.99 -5.10 -13.22
CA SER A 150 4.93 -5.81 -13.91
C SER A 150 4.44 -7.01 -13.08
N LEU A 151 3.22 -7.46 -13.37
CA LEU A 151 2.68 -8.67 -12.75
C LEU A 151 3.56 -9.91 -13.05
N ASP A 152 4.14 -10.00 -14.26
CA ASP A 152 4.95 -11.15 -14.67
C ASP A 152 6.31 -11.20 -13.97
N GLU A 153 6.95 -10.04 -13.75
CA GLU A 153 8.16 -9.95 -12.92
C GLU A 153 7.85 -10.41 -11.48
N PHE A 154 6.71 -10.00 -10.92
CA PHE A 154 6.34 -10.41 -9.56
C PHE A 154 5.92 -11.89 -9.49
N ARG A 155 5.26 -12.45 -10.52
CA ARG A 155 4.99 -13.89 -10.64
C ARG A 155 6.27 -14.70 -10.65
N THR A 156 7.26 -14.27 -11.43
CA THR A 156 8.59 -14.89 -11.48
C THR A 156 9.23 -14.87 -10.09
N ALA A 157 9.20 -13.71 -9.43
CA ALA A 157 9.70 -13.54 -8.08
C ALA A 157 8.97 -14.41 -7.03
N ALA A 158 7.68 -14.71 -7.24
CA ALA A 158 6.86 -15.49 -6.32
C ALA A 158 7.26 -16.98 -6.29
N VAL A 159 7.71 -17.52 -7.42
CA VAL A 159 8.01 -18.96 -7.55
C VAL A 159 9.51 -19.27 -7.45
N GLN A 160 10.37 -18.33 -7.85
CA GLN A 160 11.82 -18.56 -7.88
C GLN A 160 12.45 -18.28 -6.50
N LYS A 161 12.78 -19.35 -5.76
CA LYS A 161 13.39 -19.25 -4.41
C LYS A 161 14.67 -18.43 -4.32
N SER A 162 15.45 -18.37 -5.42
CA SER A 162 16.68 -17.58 -5.49
C SER A 162 16.45 -16.10 -5.77
N HIS A 163 15.21 -15.69 -6.08
CA HIS A 163 14.89 -14.31 -6.43
C HIS A 163 14.93 -13.42 -5.18
N ARG A 164 15.47 -12.20 -5.29
CA ARG A 164 15.65 -11.27 -4.16
C ARG A 164 14.35 -10.80 -3.47
N LEU A 165 13.23 -10.94 -4.16
CA LEU A 165 11.87 -10.62 -3.66
C LEU A 165 11.08 -11.87 -3.26
N TYR A 166 11.69 -13.06 -3.33
CA TYR A 166 11.02 -14.30 -3.01
C TYR A 166 10.50 -14.31 -1.58
N ASN A 167 9.29 -14.82 -1.44
CA ASN A 167 8.66 -15.15 -0.18
C ASN A 167 7.61 -16.22 -0.50
N GLU A 168 7.49 -17.23 0.37
CA GLU A 168 6.60 -18.37 0.16
C GLU A 168 5.12 -17.99 -0.01
N TYR A 169 4.74 -16.80 0.47
CA TYR A 169 3.37 -16.30 0.40
C TYR A 169 3.06 -15.43 -0.81
N ASN A 170 4.07 -15.09 -1.63
CA ASN A 170 3.86 -14.27 -2.82
C ASN A 170 2.90 -14.93 -3.83
N THR A 171 2.89 -16.26 -3.96
CA THR A 171 1.98 -16.97 -4.88
C THR A 171 0.52 -16.71 -4.52
N ALA A 172 0.17 -16.85 -3.24
CA ALA A 172 -1.19 -16.55 -2.76
C ALA A 172 -1.55 -15.07 -2.95
N ILE A 173 -0.59 -14.17 -2.78
CA ILE A 173 -0.78 -12.73 -3.03
C ILE A 173 -1.10 -12.46 -4.52
N VAL A 174 -0.40 -13.13 -5.44
CA VAL A 174 -0.65 -13.03 -6.89
C VAL A 174 -2.04 -13.55 -7.25
N GLU A 175 -2.42 -14.75 -6.78
CA GLU A 175 -3.74 -15.35 -7.03
C GLU A 175 -4.88 -14.43 -6.55
N ASN A 176 -4.72 -13.83 -5.37
CA ASN A 176 -5.69 -12.88 -4.81
C ASN A 176 -5.80 -11.60 -5.65
N TYR A 177 -4.67 -11.08 -6.13
CA TYR A 177 -4.67 -9.92 -7.01
C TYR A 177 -5.41 -10.21 -8.31
N GLU A 178 -5.18 -11.37 -8.92
CA GLU A 178 -5.82 -11.75 -10.18
C GLU A 178 -7.34 -11.93 -10.04
N SER A 179 -7.77 -12.58 -8.95
CA SER A 179 -9.19 -12.70 -8.62
C SER A 179 -9.85 -11.34 -8.47
N HIS A 180 -9.19 -10.40 -7.78
CA HIS A 180 -9.69 -9.02 -7.61
C HIS A 180 -9.70 -8.25 -8.92
N ARG A 181 -8.63 -8.39 -9.72
CA ARG A 181 -8.48 -7.75 -11.04
C ARG A 181 -9.63 -8.13 -11.96
N SER A 182 -9.98 -9.42 -12.04
CA SER A 182 -11.09 -9.87 -12.88
C SER A 182 -12.43 -9.20 -12.51
N ARG A 183 -12.66 -8.86 -11.23
CA ARG A 183 -13.88 -8.21 -10.75
C ARG A 183 -13.90 -6.71 -11.01
N VAL A 184 -12.73 -6.07 -10.90
CA VAL A 184 -12.58 -4.63 -11.16
C VAL A 184 -12.76 -4.33 -12.65
N TYR A 185 -12.12 -5.10 -13.53
CA TYR A 185 -12.18 -4.84 -14.97
C TYR A 185 -13.53 -5.21 -15.58
N SER A 186 -14.28 -6.14 -14.97
CA SER A 186 -15.64 -6.47 -15.42
C SER A 186 -16.68 -5.39 -15.07
N SER A 187 -16.42 -4.56 -14.05
CA SER A 187 -17.33 -3.48 -13.68
C SER A 187 -17.07 -2.21 -14.48
N ASN A 188 -15.81 -1.87 -14.76
CA ASN A 188 -15.45 -0.70 -15.55
C ASN A 188 -14.06 -0.86 -16.22
N PRO A 189 -13.96 -0.81 -17.56
CA PRO A 189 -12.69 -0.98 -18.27
C PRO A 189 -11.70 0.20 -18.06
N ASN A 190 -12.16 1.34 -17.54
CA ASN A 190 -11.31 2.46 -17.15
C ASN A 190 -10.77 2.33 -15.72
N TRP A 191 -11.00 1.21 -15.04
CA TRP A 191 -10.46 1.02 -13.72
C TRP A 191 -9.10 0.35 -13.78
N ARG A 192 -8.16 0.89 -13.01
CA ARG A 192 -6.88 0.25 -12.72
C ARG A 192 -6.95 -0.36 -11.33
N LEU A 193 -6.35 -1.54 -11.21
CA LEU A 193 -6.00 -2.15 -9.94
C LEU A 193 -4.48 -2.23 -9.82
N THR A 194 -3.90 -1.65 -8.78
CA THR A 194 -2.49 -1.83 -8.42
C THR A 194 -2.38 -2.48 -7.05
N MET A 195 -1.42 -3.39 -6.90
CA MET A 195 -1.08 -4.02 -5.64
C MET A 195 0.13 -3.37 -5.01
N VAL A 196 0.09 -3.12 -3.71
CA VAL A 196 1.26 -2.74 -2.93
C VAL A 196 1.63 -3.92 -2.03
N VAL A 197 2.88 -4.36 -2.09
CA VAL A 197 3.43 -5.44 -1.27
C VAL A 197 4.52 -4.86 -0.37
N GLN A 198 4.33 -4.96 0.93
CA GLN A 198 5.24 -4.49 1.96
C GLN A 198 5.95 -5.70 2.56
N SER A 199 7.28 -5.67 2.57
CA SER A 199 8.13 -6.71 3.15
C SER A 199 8.96 -6.12 4.27
N VAL A 200 8.83 -6.65 5.49
CA VAL A 200 9.54 -6.16 6.68
C VAL A 200 10.48 -7.23 7.20
N GLY A 201 11.79 -6.98 7.14
CA GLY A 201 12.79 -7.85 7.74
C GLY A 201 13.20 -7.37 9.13
N PHE A 202 13.02 -8.19 10.16
CA PHE A 202 13.44 -7.90 11.54
C PHE A 202 14.82 -8.45 11.87
N CYS A 203 15.14 -9.60 11.27
CA CYS A 203 16.35 -10.36 11.52
C CYS A 203 16.93 -10.82 10.16
N PRO A 204 18.26 -10.78 9.91
CA PRO A 204 18.84 -11.11 8.60
C PRO A 204 18.55 -12.52 8.07
N HIS A 205 18.19 -13.46 8.95
CA HIS A 205 17.95 -14.87 8.61
C HIS A 205 16.48 -15.29 8.78
N ALA A 206 15.62 -14.37 9.22
CA ALA A 206 14.20 -14.63 9.34
C ALA A 206 13.50 -14.31 8.01
N THR A 207 12.50 -15.14 7.65
CA THR A 207 11.58 -14.81 6.56
C THR A 207 10.94 -13.45 6.83
N PRO A 208 11.02 -12.48 5.91
CA PRO A 208 10.39 -11.19 6.10
C PRO A 208 8.88 -11.33 6.27
N MET A 209 8.30 -10.53 7.18
CA MET A 209 6.86 -10.41 7.30
C MET A 209 6.31 -9.71 6.05
N LEU A 210 5.22 -10.23 5.50
CA LEU A 210 4.54 -9.62 4.36
C LEU A 210 3.21 -8.99 4.75
N LYS A 211 2.89 -7.91 4.05
CA LYS A 211 1.57 -7.30 4.03
C LYS A 211 1.27 -6.76 2.65
N ASN A 212 0.06 -6.95 2.15
CA ASN A 212 -0.36 -6.35 0.90
C ASN A 212 -1.70 -5.60 1.01
N TRP A 213 -1.92 -4.69 0.08
CA TRP A 213 -3.19 -3.99 -0.11
C TRP A 213 -3.33 -3.56 -1.57
N PHE A 214 -4.56 -3.22 -1.98
CA PHE A 214 -4.84 -2.80 -3.35
C PHE A 214 -5.22 -1.33 -3.42
N PHE A 215 -4.82 -0.68 -4.49
CA PHE A 215 -5.22 0.66 -4.89
C PHE A 215 -6.04 0.56 -6.17
N GLU A 216 -7.23 1.14 -6.14
CA GLU A 216 -8.15 1.20 -7.28
C GLU A 216 -8.37 2.65 -7.65
N ASP A 217 -8.13 2.97 -8.92
CA ASP A 217 -8.33 4.30 -9.47
C ASP A 217 -8.81 4.27 -10.91
N ASP A 218 -9.53 5.33 -11.29
CA ASP A 218 -9.88 5.58 -12.67
C ASP A 218 -8.66 6.10 -13.42
N ARG A 219 -8.17 5.34 -14.42
CA ARG A 219 -6.96 5.69 -15.19
C ARG A 219 -7.12 6.96 -16.02
N THR A 220 -8.32 7.51 -16.15
CA THR A 220 -8.55 8.82 -16.79
C THR A 220 -8.28 9.99 -15.86
N ARG A 221 -8.14 9.75 -14.54
CA ARG A 221 -7.83 10.80 -13.56
C ARG A 221 -6.32 10.91 -13.40
N ASP A 222 -5.78 12.03 -13.84
CA ASP A 222 -4.37 12.36 -13.64
C ASP A 222 -4.16 12.96 -12.24
N TRP A 223 -3.68 12.13 -11.31
CA TRP A 223 -3.27 12.57 -9.96
C TRP A 223 -1.82 13.07 -9.92
N SER A 224 -1.11 13.00 -11.03
CA SER A 224 0.35 13.17 -11.12
C SER A 224 0.76 14.57 -11.59
N THR A 225 -0.12 15.32 -12.24
CA THR A 225 0.15 16.70 -12.68
C THR A 225 0.59 17.63 -11.54
N GLU A 226 0.19 17.34 -10.30
CA GLU A 226 0.47 18.17 -9.14
C GLU A 226 1.67 17.68 -8.28
N TRP A 227 2.35 16.57 -8.63
CA TRP A 227 3.50 16.08 -7.85
C TRP A 227 4.41 15.08 -8.59
N LYS A 228 5.51 15.58 -9.19
CA LYS A 228 6.47 14.80 -10.00
C LYS A 228 7.94 14.99 -9.58
N PRO A 229 8.35 14.53 -8.39
CA PRO A 229 9.76 14.48 -8.10
C PRO A 229 10.45 13.42 -8.97
N ASP A 230 11.40 13.81 -9.82
CA ASP A 230 12.33 12.87 -10.49
C ASP A 230 13.05 11.97 -9.47
N ASN A 231 13.16 12.44 -8.23
CA ASN A 231 13.74 11.75 -7.10
C ASN A 231 12.68 11.12 -6.15
N TRP A 232 11.54 10.67 -6.67
CA TRP A 232 10.42 10.11 -5.87
C TRP A 232 10.85 9.10 -4.80
N LEU A 233 11.82 8.23 -5.10
CA LEU A 233 12.31 7.23 -4.17
C LEU A 233 13.08 7.86 -3.00
N ALA A 234 13.92 8.86 -3.27
CA ALA A 234 14.62 9.61 -2.24
C ALA A 234 13.63 10.36 -1.36
N PHE A 235 12.64 11.03 -1.97
CA PHE A 235 11.59 11.72 -1.25
C PHE A 235 10.80 10.78 -0.32
N LEU A 236 10.38 9.63 -0.83
CA LEU A 236 9.67 8.61 -0.05
C LEU A 236 10.51 8.16 1.16
N LYS A 237 11.80 7.87 0.93
CA LYS A 237 12.73 7.45 1.99
C LYS A 237 12.91 8.52 3.06
N GLU A 238 13.20 9.75 2.66
CA GLU A 238 13.44 10.87 3.58
C GLU A 238 12.18 11.23 4.37
N THR A 239 11.03 11.27 3.71
CA THR A 239 9.76 11.61 4.36
C THR A 239 9.40 10.59 5.43
N VAL A 240 9.51 9.28 5.11
CA VAL A 240 9.29 8.22 6.10
C VAL A 240 10.32 8.30 7.23
N ALA A 241 11.60 8.56 6.92
CA ALA A 241 12.67 8.63 7.92
C ALA A 241 12.47 9.75 8.95
N ARG A 242 11.78 10.85 8.60
CA ARG A 242 11.40 11.91 9.55
C ARG A 242 10.45 11.42 10.64
N GLY A 243 9.70 10.34 10.41
CA GLY A 243 8.80 9.74 11.41
C GLY A 243 7.64 10.63 11.85
N LYS A 244 7.35 11.70 11.12
CA LYS A 244 6.26 12.66 11.44
C LYS A 244 4.91 12.25 10.85
N GLY A 245 4.89 11.16 10.08
CA GLY A 245 3.77 10.86 9.20
C GLY A 245 3.83 11.71 7.93
N TRP A 246 2.79 11.65 7.12
CA TRP A 246 2.68 12.47 5.93
C TRP A 246 1.29 13.09 5.84
N ASN A 247 1.24 14.42 5.75
CA ASN A 247 0.12 15.15 5.18
C ASN A 247 0.61 15.87 3.93
N ARG A 248 -0.20 15.91 2.88
CA ARG A 248 0.17 16.58 1.61
C ARG A 248 0.49 18.06 1.84
N ASP A 249 -0.21 18.69 2.78
CA ASP A 249 -0.06 20.10 3.11
C ASP A 249 1.27 20.43 3.80
N ASP A 250 2.06 19.41 4.18
CA ASP A 250 3.41 19.58 4.74
C ASP A 250 4.46 19.90 3.65
N ILE A 251 4.07 19.85 2.37
CA ILE A 251 4.88 20.26 1.24
C ILE A 251 4.38 21.64 0.82
N GLN A 252 5.11 22.70 1.18
CA GLN A 252 5.01 23.95 0.42
C GLN A 252 5.29 23.59 -1.03
N MET A 253 4.30 23.79 -1.90
CA MET A 253 4.50 23.70 -3.35
C MET A 253 5.68 24.61 -3.68
N ILE A 254 6.79 24.01 -4.11
CA ILE A 254 7.91 24.75 -4.72
C ILE A 254 7.49 25.01 -6.17
#